data_AF-A0AAU9VHC2-F1
#
_entry.id   AF-A0AAU9VHC2-F1
#
_cell.length_a   1.000
_cell.length_b   1.000
_cell.length_c   1.000
_cell.angle_alpha   90.00
_cell.angle_beta   90.00
_cell.angle_gamma   90.00
#
_symmetry.space_group_name_H-M   'P 1'
#
loop_
_entity.id
_entity.type
_entity.pdbx_description
1 polymer ?
#
loop_
_entity_poly.entity_id
_entity_poly.type
_entity_poly.pdbx_seq_one_letter_code
_entity_poly.pdbx_strand_id
1 'polypeptide(L)'
;MMGRPKGGLNNKWTYEDRIKVVTRHIDEHISAAKLSQETGIPKGTINGWIDRFMRDGNEGLKNKKKTGNHFSALHTSKSLTEIERLQLEILKRDIEIARLKKGYQVKGVGVNKEFVTLKDKNSK
;
A
#
# COMPACT_ATOMS: atom_id res chain seq x y z
N MET A 1 -20.33 9.83 -18.06
CA MET A 1 -20.16 8.59 -17.26
C MET A 1 -20.23 8.95 -15.79
N MET A 2 -21.06 8.26 -15.00
CA MET A 2 -21.21 8.55 -13.56
C MET A 2 -20.09 7.84 -12.79
N GLY A 3 -19.31 8.59 -12.00
CA GLY A 3 -18.21 8.04 -11.20
C GLY A 3 -18.74 7.14 -10.08
N ARG A 4 -17.92 6.16 -9.66
CA ARG A 4 -18.28 5.25 -8.56
C ARG A 4 -18.58 6.05 -7.29
N PRO A 5 -19.73 5.82 -6.62
CA PRO A 5 -20.08 6.52 -5.39
C PRO A 5 -19.01 6.30 -4.31
N LYS A 6 -18.63 7.39 -3.62
CA LYS A 6 -17.66 7.36 -2.53
C LYS A 6 -18.27 6.65 -1.31
N GLY A 7 -17.49 5.79 -0.65
CA GLY A 7 -17.89 5.13 0.61
C GLY A 7 -18.32 3.67 0.50
N GLY A 8 -18.18 3.02 -0.67
CA GLY A 8 -18.43 1.59 -0.80
C GLY A 8 -17.46 0.75 0.07
N LEU A 9 -17.97 -0.26 0.75
CA LEU A 9 -17.15 -1.25 1.45
C LEU A 9 -16.19 -1.91 0.45
N ASN A 10 -14.90 -1.94 0.77
CA ASN A 10 -13.94 -2.71 -0.02
C ASN A 10 -14.33 -4.19 0.10
N ASN A 11 -14.58 -4.84 -1.03
CA ASN A 11 -14.91 -6.26 -1.04
C ASN A 11 -13.74 -7.06 -0.45
N LYS A 12 -13.97 -7.71 0.70
CA LYS A 12 -12.94 -8.39 1.49
C LYS A 12 -12.88 -9.86 1.10
N TRP A 13 -12.41 -10.14 -0.13
CA TRP A 13 -12.01 -11.51 -0.45
C TRP A 13 -10.75 -11.87 0.32
N THR A 14 -10.87 -12.91 1.12
CA THR A 14 -9.79 -13.45 1.95
C THR A 14 -8.71 -14.07 1.07
N TYR A 15 -7.60 -14.47 1.68
CA TYR A 15 -6.55 -15.21 0.97
C TYR A 15 -7.04 -16.60 0.54
N GLU A 16 -7.84 -17.25 1.37
CA GLU A 16 -8.42 -18.57 1.12
C GLU A 16 -9.38 -18.54 -0.06
N ASP A 17 -10.23 -17.51 -0.15
CA ASP A 17 -11.13 -17.34 -1.31
C ASP A 17 -10.35 -17.29 -2.62
N ARG A 18 -9.22 -16.58 -2.63
CA ARG A 18 -8.37 -16.42 -3.82
C ARG A 18 -7.73 -17.74 -4.22
N ILE A 19 -7.17 -18.47 -3.25
CA ILE A 19 -6.60 -19.80 -3.50
C ILE A 19 -7.67 -20.70 -4.09
N LYS A 20 -8.85 -20.79 -3.46
CA LYS A 20 -9.93 -21.65 -3.94
C LYS A 20 -10.30 -21.35 -5.39
N VAL A 21 -10.46 -20.07 -5.75
CA VAL A 21 -10.80 -19.69 -7.13
C VAL A 21 -9.68 -20.04 -8.12
N VAL A 22 -8.42 -19.78 -7.76
CA VAL A 22 -7.28 -20.05 -8.64
C VAL A 22 -7.04 -21.55 -8.81
N THR A 23 -7.11 -22.34 -7.73
CA THR A 23 -7.00 -23.81 -7.77
C THR A 23 -8.07 -24.41 -8.67
N ARG A 24 -9.34 -23.99 -8.55
CA ARG A 24 -10.41 -24.45 -9.47
C ARG A 24 -10.17 -24.04 -10.92
N HIS A 25 -9.51 -22.92 -11.17
CA HIS A 25 -9.14 -22.54 -12.53
C HIS A 25 -8.05 -23.43 -13.11
N ILE A 26 -7.04 -23.78 -12.31
CA ILE A 26 -5.84 -24.51 -12.76
C ILE A 26 -6.09 -26.01 -12.81
N ASP A 27 -6.68 -26.59 -11.76
CA ASP A 27 -6.84 -28.04 -11.60
C ASP A 27 -8.11 -28.54 -12.29
N GLU A 28 -9.23 -27.81 -12.15
CA GLU A 28 -10.53 -28.17 -12.75
C GLU A 28 -10.74 -27.54 -14.14
N HIS A 29 -9.77 -26.74 -14.62
CA HIS A 29 -9.82 -26.02 -15.91
C HIS A 29 -11.09 -25.18 -16.11
N ILE A 30 -11.71 -24.69 -15.03
CA ILE A 30 -12.94 -23.91 -15.10
C ILE A 30 -12.61 -22.50 -15.58
N SER A 31 -13.32 -22.02 -16.61
CA SER A 31 -13.12 -20.66 -17.11
C SER A 31 -13.39 -19.59 -16.05
N ALA A 32 -12.62 -18.49 -16.08
CA ALA A 32 -12.84 -17.35 -15.21
C ALA A 32 -14.26 -16.74 -15.33
N ALA A 33 -14.91 -16.91 -16.49
CA ALA A 33 -16.29 -16.48 -16.69
C ALA A 33 -17.27 -17.32 -15.84
N LYS A 34 -17.11 -18.64 -15.83
CA LYS A 34 -17.93 -19.54 -15.02
C LYS A 34 -17.68 -19.34 -13.52
N LEU A 35 -16.41 -19.21 -13.11
CA LEU A 35 -16.06 -18.86 -11.74
C LEU A 35 -16.67 -17.53 -11.29
N SER A 36 -16.72 -16.54 -12.19
CA SER A 36 -17.34 -15.24 -11.91
C SER A 36 -18.84 -15.36 -11.61
N GLN A 37 -19.56 -16.19 -12.37
CA GLN A 37 -20.99 -16.44 -12.15
C GLN A 37 -21.23 -17.20 -10.83
N GLU A 38 -20.42 -18.23 -10.54
CA GLU A 38 -20.59 -19.06 -9.34
C GLU A 38 -20.24 -18.33 -8.04
N THR A 39 -19.21 -17.48 -8.06
CA THR A 39 -18.68 -16.83 -6.85
C THR A 39 -19.17 -15.39 -6.66
N GLY A 40 -19.78 -14.80 -7.69
CA GLY A 40 -20.09 -13.37 -7.74
C GLY A 40 -18.87 -12.45 -7.82
N ILE A 41 -17.66 -13.02 -8.01
CA ILE A 41 -16.41 -12.27 -8.10
C ILE A 41 -16.26 -11.75 -9.53
N PRO A 42 -16.01 -10.46 -9.76
CA PRO A 42 -15.84 -9.93 -11.11
C PRO A 42 -14.72 -10.65 -11.87
N LYS A 43 -14.99 -11.03 -13.13
CA LYS A 43 -14.03 -11.73 -14.01
C LYS A 43 -12.63 -11.06 -14.04
N GLY A 44 -12.57 -9.73 -14.10
CA GLY A 44 -11.30 -8.99 -14.08
C GLY A 44 -10.49 -9.19 -12.79
N THR A 45 -11.17 -9.34 -11.65
CA THR A 45 -10.52 -9.68 -10.37
C THR A 45 -9.94 -11.09 -10.42
N ILE A 46 -10.72 -12.06 -10.91
CA ILE A 46 -10.31 -13.47 -11.02
C ILE A 46 -9.08 -13.60 -11.93
N ASN A 47 -9.12 -13.00 -13.12
CA ASN A 47 -7.98 -12.97 -14.03
C ASN A 47 -6.75 -12.36 -13.37
N GLY A 48 -6.92 -11.23 -12.67
CA GLY A 48 -5.82 -10.62 -11.92
C GLY A 48 -5.25 -11.50 -10.81
N TRP A 49 -6.02 -12.43 -10.23
CA TRP A 49 -5.51 -13.44 -9.30
C TRP A 49 -4.72 -14.53 -10.01
N ILE A 50 -5.27 -15.05 -11.11
CA ILE A 50 -4.59 -16.06 -11.95
C ILE A 50 -3.24 -15.53 -12.44
N ASP A 51 -3.20 -14.32 -12.99
CA ASP A 51 -1.95 -13.71 -13.49
C ASP A 51 -0.90 -13.55 -12.38
N ARG A 52 -1.33 -13.14 -11.18
CA ARG A 52 -0.42 -13.01 -10.03
C ARG A 52 0.07 -14.36 -9.53
N PHE A 53 -0.79 -15.37 -9.56
CA PHE A 53 -0.39 -16.73 -9.20
C PHE A 53 0.59 -17.32 -10.21
N MET A 54 0.37 -17.12 -11.51
CA MET A 54 1.29 -17.60 -12.54
C MET A 54 2.67 -16.93 -12.45
N ARG A 55 2.74 -15.67 -12.01
CA ARG A 55 4.01 -14.94 -11.86
C ARG A 55 4.73 -15.24 -10.54
N ASP A 56 4.01 -15.20 -9.43
CA ASP A 56 4.58 -15.15 -8.08
C ASP A 56 4.11 -16.33 -7.19
N GLY A 57 3.38 -17.30 -7.74
CA GLY A 57 2.78 -18.42 -7.00
C GLY A 57 1.78 -17.96 -5.93
N ASN A 58 1.69 -18.74 -4.85
CA ASN A 58 0.84 -18.44 -3.69
C ASN A 58 1.15 -17.07 -3.05
N GLU A 59 2.41 -16.63 -3.07
CA GLU A 59 2.79 -15.30 -2.54
C GLU A 59 2.11 -14.15 -3.31
N GLY A 60 1.87 -14.33 -4.62
CA GLY A 60 1.16 -13.36 -5.46
C GLY A 60 -0.30 -13.13 -5.06
N LEU A 61 -0.90 -14.08 -4.35
CA LEU A 61 -2.28 -13.98 -3.86
C LEU A 61 -2.39 -13.30 -2.51
N LYS A 62 -1.29 -13.19 -1.75
CA LYS A 62 -1.28 -12.46 -0.47
C LYS A 62 -1.50 -10.97 -0.69
N ASN A 63 -2.17 -10.33 0.26
CA ASN A 63 -2.28 -8.88 0.24
C ASN A 63 -0.90 -8.28 0.44
N LYS A 64 -0.46 -7.44 -0.49
CA LYS A 64 0.71 -6.59 -0.28
C LYS A 64 0.44 -5.73 0.95
N LYS A 65 1.40 -5.67 1.88
CA LYS A 65 1.37 -4.70 2.98
C LYS A 65 1.24 -3.32 2.34
N LYS A 66 0.22 -2.57 2.74
CA LYS A 66 0.12 -1.16 2.35
C LYS A 66 1.32 -0.46 2.96
N THR A 67 2.19 0.10 2.13
CA THR A 67 3.27 0.98 2.61
C THR A 67 2.63 2.27 3.10
N GLY A 68 2.32 2.31 4.40
CA GLY A 68 1.89 3.52 5.08
C GLY A 68 3.05 4.51 5.24
N ASN A 69 2.79 5.61 5.92
CA ASN A 69 3.87 6.50 6.36
C ASN A 69 4.81 5.69 7.28
N HIS A 70 6.09 5.61 6.92
CA HIS A 70 7.12 4.90 7.70
C HIS A 70 7.16 5.35 9.17
N PHE A 71 6.85 6.62 9.42
CA PHE A 71 6.83 7.22 10.76
C PHE A 71 5.46 7.14 11.46
N SER A 72 4.44 6.48 10.87
CA SER A 72 3.11 6.42 11.50
C SER A 72 3.13 5.70 12.84
N ALA A 73 4.01 4.71 12.99
CA ALA A 73 4.16 3.93 14.22
C ALA A 73 4.44 4.81 15.45
N LEU A 74 5.14 5.94 15.27
CA LEU A 74 5.39 6.93 16.35
C LEU A 74 4.10 7.51 16.96
N HIS A 75 2.98 7.45 16.23
CA HIS A 75 1.70 8.03 16.66
C HIS A 75 0.57 7.01 16.81
N THR A 76 0.63 5.90 16.08
CA THR A 76 -0.49 4.94 16.00
C THR A 76 -0.23 3.63 16.73
N SER A 77 1.03 3.27 16.98
CA SER A 77 1.38 1.98 17.59
C SER A 77 1.26 2.05 19.12
N LYS A 78 0.57 1.08 19.73
CA LYS A 78 0.49 0.91 21.18
C LYS A 78 1.57 -0.02 21.75
N SER A 79 2.28 -0.75 20.88
CA SER A 79 3.25 -1.78 21.24
C SER A 79 4.66 -1.47 20.75
N LEU A 80 4.94 -0.20 20.47
CA LEU A 80 6.27 0.22 20.01
C LEU A 80 7.23 0.24 21.19
N THR A 81 8.35 -0.48 21.09
CA THR A 81 9.38 -0.44 22.13
C THR A 81 10.10 0.90 22.12
N GLU A 82 10.73 1.26 23.24
CA GLU A 82 11.46 2.53 23.33
C GLU A 82 12.64 2.58 22.34
N ILE A 83 13.33 1.46 22.12
CA ILE A 83 14.42 1.36 21.15
C ILE A 83 13.92 1.63 19.72
N GLU A 84 12.83 0.97 19.31
CA GLU A 84 12.24 1.17 17.98
C GLU A 84 11.74 2.61 17.79
N ARG A 85 11.14 3.19 18.84
CA ARG A 85 10.70 4.59 18.84
C ARG A 85 11.89 5.54 18.61
N LEU A 86 12.96 5.38 19.38
CA LEU A 86 14.16 6.21 19.26
C LEU A 86 14.80 6.07 17.88
N GLN A 87 14.88 4.86 17.33
CA GLN A 87 15.37 4.62 15.97
C GLN A 87 14.56 5.39 14.92
N LEU A 88 13.22 5.35 15.01
CA LEU A 88 12.34 6.10 14.11
C LEU A 88 12.52 7.62 14.26
N GLU A 89 12.71 8.13 15.48
CA GLU A 89 12.94 9.54 15.72
C GLU A 89 14.29 10.02 15.18
N ILE A 90 15.36 9.24 15.37
CA ILE A 90 16.69 9.52 14.81
C ILE A 90 16.59 9.58 13.28
N LEU A 91 15.99 8.57 12.66
CA LEU A 91 15.82 8.55 11.20
C LEU A 91 15.03 9.77 10.68
N LYS A 92 13.97 10.17 11.40
CA LYS A 92 13.18 11.36 11.05
C LYS A 92 14.03 12.63 11.12
N ARG A 93 14.87 12.76 12.15
CA ARG A 93 15.81 13.89 12.31
C ARG A 93 16.88 13.88 11.23
N ASP A 94 17.47 12.73 10.92
CA ASP A 94 18.51 12.59 9.89
C ASP A 94 18.01 13.00 8.50
N ILE A 95 16.78 12.64 8.15
CA ILE A 95 16.14 13.10 6.92
C ILE A 95 16.02 14.62 6.89
N GLU A 96 15.60 15.24 8.00
CA GLU A 96 15.46 16.69 8.07
C GLU A 96 16.83 17.38 7.99
N ILE A 97 17.83 16.88 8.71
CA ILE A 97 19.22 17.36 8.63
C ILE A 97 19.72 17.27 7.18
N ALA A 98 19.48 16.15 6.50
CA ALA A 98 19.88 15.97 5.11
C ALA A 98 19.22 16.98 4.16
N ARG A 99 17.95 17.34 4.39
CA ARG A 99 17.24 18.37 3.61
C ARG A 99 17.78 19.77 3.89
N LEU A 100 17.99 20.10 5.15
CA LEU A 100 18.58 21.36 5.58
C LEU A 100 20.00 21.54 4.99
N LYS A 101 20.82 20.48 4.99
CA LYS A 101 22.14 20.46 4.33
C LYS A 101 22.05 20.68 2.82
N LYS A 102 20.96 20.24 2.18
CA LYS A 102 20.68 20.54 0.76
C LYS A 102 20.05 21.92 0.54
N GLY A 103 19.79 22.68 1.60
CA GLY A 103 19.27 24.04 1.52
C GLY A 103 17.77 24.14 1.24
N TYR A 104 16.96 23.15 1.66
CA TYR A 104 15.51 23.24 1.56
C TYR A 104 14.79 22.62 2.76
N GLN A 105 13.54 23.03 2.96
CA GLN A 105 12.61 22.47 3.94
C GLN A 105 11.39 21.90 3.22
N VAL A 106 10.66 21.00 3.89
CA VAL A 106 9.42 20.41 3.35
C VAL A 106 8.26 20.74 4.26
N LYS A 107 7.18 21.31 3.70
CA LYS A 107 5.92 21.59 4.39
C LYS A 107 4.82 20.69 3.84
N GLY A 108 3.88 20.32 4.70
CA GLY A 108 2.73 19.50 4.34
C GLY A 108 3.07 18.06 3.94
N VAL A 109 2.03 17.30 3.56
CA VAL A 109 2.11 15.88 3.17
C VAL A 109 1.17 15.61 2.00
N GLY A 110 1.39 14.49 1.30
CA GLY A 110 0.54 14.07 0.18
C GLY A 110 0.48 15.14 -0.91
N VAL A 111 -0.74 15.50 -1.32
CA VAL A 111 -1.02 16.52 -2.34
C VAL A 111 -0.63 17.94 -1.93
N ASN A 112 -0.60 18.23 -0.63
CA ASN A 112 -0.26 19.55 -0.09
C ASN A 112 1.24 19.65 0.27
N LYS A 113 2.10 18.80 -0.33
CA LYS A 113 3.53 18.79 -0.02
C LYS A 113 4.25 19.87 -0.83
N GLU A 114 4.98 20.74 -0.14
CA GLU A 114 5.71 21.87 -0.72
C GLU A 114 7.18 21.84 -0.29
N PHE A 115 8.09 22.15 -1.22
CA PHE A 115 9.52 22.29 -0.97
C PHE A 115 9.90 23.76 -0.94
N VAL A 116 10.46 24.23 0.17
CA VAL A 116 10.83 25.63 0.38
C VAL A 116 12.35 25.75 0.37
N THR A 117 12.91 26.43 -0.62
CA THR A 117 14.36 26.65 -0.75
C THR A 117 14.83 27.75 0.19
N LEU A 118 16.00 27.56 0.82
CA LEU A 118 16.57 28.46 1.83
C LEU A 118 17.61 29.46 1.28
N LYS A 119 17.82 29.50 -0.04
CA LYS A 119 18.90 30.28 -0.71
C LYS A 119 18.91 31.79 -0.39
N ASP A 120 17.80 32.37 0.07
CA ASP A 120 17.68 33.82 0.29
C ASP A 120 17.70 34.24 1.77
N LYS A 121 17.92 33.31 2.72
CA LYS A 121 18.10 33.69 4.13
C LYS A 121 19.52 34.17 4.37
N ASN A 122 19.78 35.39 3.88
CA ASN A 122 20.97 36.17 4.13
C ASN A 122 21.21 36.26 5.65
N SER A 123 22.25 35.60 6.15
CA SER A 123 22.73 35.80 7.52
C SER A 123 23.33 37.19 7.62
N LYS A 124 22.58 38.13 8.20
CA LYS A 124 23.15 39.31 8.83
C LYS A 124 23.92 38.92 10.08
#